data_AF-A0A0B5ANQ6-F1
#
_entry.id   AF-A0A0B5ANQ6-F1
#
_cell.length_a   1.000
_cell.length_b   1.000
_cell.length_c   1.000
_cell.angle_alpha   90.00
_cell.angle_beta   90.00
_cell.angle_gamma   90.00
#
_symmetry.space_group_name_H-M   'P 1'
#
loop_
_entity.id
_entity.type
_entity.pdbx_description
1 polymer ?
#
loop_
_entity_poly.entity_id
_entity_poly.type
_entity_poly.pdbx_seq_one_letter_code
_entity_poly.pdbx_strand_id
1 'polypeptide(L)' 'MKSPLGHGIFYLILGVFFVYFAVNSVNENGWGFFAYLFVAFATYDIGAGLRLIGLHFKIKKHMNEKK' A
#
# COMPACT_ATOMS: atom_id res chain seq x y z
N MET A 1 -9.60 18.53 6.18
CA MET A 1 -8.75 17.37 6.53
C MET A 1 -9.21 16.18 5.69
N LYS A 2 -8.48 15.83 4.62
CA LYS A 2 -8.90 14.71 3.76
C LYS A 2 -8.79 13.39 4.55
N SER A 3 -9.79 12.52 4.42
CA SER A 3 -9.89 11.27 5.19
C SER A 3 -8.61 10.42 5.03
N PRO A 4 -7.87 10.15 6.13
CA PRO A 4 -6.69 9.28 6.11
C PRO A 4 -6.97 7.90 5.53
N LEU A 5 -8.22 7.43 5.67
CA LEU A 5 -8.68 6.14 5.17
C LEU A 5 -8.69 6.08 3.64
N GLY A 6 -9.16 7.14 2.98
CA GLY A 6 -9.26 7.17 1.51
C GLY A 6 -7.88 7.13 0.83
N HIS A 7 -6.89 7.81 1.41
CA HIS A 7 -5.52 7.76 0.92
C HIS A 7 -4.89 6.38 1.17
N GLY A 8 -5.14 5.78 2.34
CA GLY A 8 -4.64 4.43 2.65
C GLY A 8 -5.15 3.37 1.68
N ILE A 9 -6.44 3.39 1.34
CA ILE A 9 -7.03 2.46 0.36
C ILE A 9 -6.44 2.68 -1.03
N PHE A 10 -6.26 3.95 -1.44
CA PHE A 10 -5.65 4.27 -2.74
C PHE A 10 -4.24 3.68 -2.86
N TYR A 11 -3.40 3.83 -1.82
CA TYR A 11 -2.07 3.23 -1.80
C TYR A 11 -2.12 1.69 -1.88
N LEU A 12 -3.05 1.03 -1.21
CA LEU A 12 -3.20 -0.43 -1.35
C LEU A 12 -3.57 -0.85 -2.77
N ILE A 13 -4.50 -0.14 -3.41
CA ILE A 13 -4.91 -0.43 -4.79
C ILE A 13 -3.72 -0.24 -5.73
N LEU A 14 -2.98 0.87 -5.60
CA LEU A 14 -1.79 1.14 -6.40
C LEU A 14 -0.70 0.08 -6.19
N GLY A 15 -0.48 -0.34 -4.94
CA GLY A 15 0.45 -1.41 -4.60
C GLY A 15 0.09 -2.73 -5.29
N VAL A 16 -1.20 -3.09 -5.36
CA VAL A 16 -1.66 -4.28 -6.09
C VAL A 16 -1.33 -4.20 -7.59
N PHE A 17 -1.48 -3.02 -8.20
CA PHE A 17 -1.07 -2.82 -9.61
C PHE A 17 0.44 -3.02 -9.79
N PHE A 18 1.27 -2.52 -8.87
CA PHE A 18 2.71 -2.76 -8.94
C PHE A 18 3.09 -4.23 -8.73
N VAL A 19 2.37 -4.98 -7.88
CA VAL A 19 2.54 -6.44 -7.78
C VAL A 19 2.23 -7.11 -9.11
N TYR A 20 1.13 -6.74 -9.78
CA TYR A 20 0.78 -7.26 -11.10
C TYR A 20 1.89 -7.00 -12.13
N PHE A 21 2.43 -5.78 -12.18
CA PHE A 21 3.54 -5.45 -13.09
C PHE A 21 4.84 -6.18 -12.74
N ALA A 22 5.14 -6.36 -11.45
CA ALA A 22 6.29 -7.15 -11.03
C ALA A 22 6.19 -8.60 -11.51
N VAL A 23 5.03 -9.25 -11.32
CA VAL A 23 4.78 -10.62 -11.78
C VAL A 23 4.89 -10.71 -13.31
N ASN A 24 4.30 -9.77 -14.04
CA ASN A 24 4.41 -9.75 -15.49
C ASN A 24 5.87 -9.58 -15.96
N SER A 25 6.62 -8.67 -15.31
CA SER A 25 8.03 -8.44 -15.60
C SER A 25 8.88 -9.68 -15.36
N VAL A 26 8.62 -10.43 -14.28
CA VAL A 26 9.30 -11.70 -13.98
C VAL A 26 8.95 -12.79 -14.99
N ASN A 27 7.68 -12.88 -15.41
CA ASN A 27 7.26 -13.89 -16.39
C ASN A 27 7.87 -13.64 -17.78
N GLU A 28 7.98 -12.38 -18.21
CA GLU A 28 8.51 -12.05 -19.54
C GLU A 28 10.03 -11.97 -19.58
N ASN A 29 10.67 -11.42 -18.54
CA ASN A 29 12.09 -11.05 -18.56
C ASN A 29 12.90 -11.67 -17.41
N GLY A 30 12.26 -12.46 -16.55
CA GLY A 30 12.88 -12.97 -15.32
C GLY A 30 13.12 -11.89 -14.26
N TRP A 31 13.95 -12.20 -13.28
CA TRP A 31 14.30 -11.29 -12.18
C TRP A 31 15.29 -10.21 -12.62
N GLY A 32 14.82 -9.25 -13.42
CA GLY A 32 15.56 -8.09 -13.89
C GLY A 32 15.35 -6.83 -13.03
N PHE A 33 15.99 -5.73 -13.42
CA PHE A 33 15.90 -4.44 -12.73
C PHE A 33 14.44 -3.97 -12.52
N PHE A 34 13.59 -4.08 -13.54
CA PHE A 34 12.19 -3.64 -13.45
C PHE A 34 11.35 -4.49 -12.48
N ALA A 35 11.60 -5.80 -12.40
CA ALA A 35 10.93 -6.65 -11.42
C ALA A 35 11.20 -6.16 -9.99
N TYR A 36 12.48 -5.91 -9.65
CA TYR A 36 12.85 -5.37 -8.35
C TYR A 36 12.32 -3.96 -8.11
N LEU A 37 12.29 -3.11 -9.15
CA LEU A 37 11.74 -1.76 -9.06
C LEU A 37 10.24 -1.80 -8.72
N PHE A 38 9.46 -2.63 -9.41
CA PHE A 38 8.03 -2.78 -9.14
C PHE A 38 7.77 -3.40 -7.76
N VAL A 39 8.58 -4.37 -7.32
CA VAL A 39 8.51 -4.91 -5.95
C VAL A 39 8.78 -3.82 -4.90
N ALA A 40 9.77 -2.95 -5.12
CA ALA A 40 10.09 -1.87 -4.21
C ALA A 40 8.93 -0.86 -4.09
N PHE A 41 8.32 -0.45 -5.22
CA PHE A 41 7.15 0.41 -5.21
C PHE A 41 5.94 -0.25 -4.56
N ALA A 42 5.64 -1.52 -4.89
CA ALA A 42 4.57 -2.27 -4.25
C ALA A 42 4.75 -2.32 -2.72
N THR A 43 5.97 -2.57 -2.24
CA THR A 43 6.27 -2.63 -0.80
C THR A 43 6.04 -1.28 -0.12
N TYR A 44 6.49 -0.18 -0.74
CA TYR A 44 6.29 1.16 -0.20
C TYR A 44 4.80 1.51 -0.12
N ASP A 45 4.05 1.28 -1.20
CA ASP A 45 2.63 1.61 -1.28
C ASP A 45 1.80 0.76 -0.32
N ILE A 46 2.03 -0.55 -0.26
CA ILE A 46 1.31 -1.43 0.67
C ILE A 46 1.62 -1.04 2.12
N GLY A 47 2.89 -0.79 2.44
CA GLY A 47 3.30 -0.35 3.78
C GLY A 47 2.67 0.98 4.19
N ALA A 48 2.67 1.97 3.30
CA ALA A 48 2.02 3.26 3.53
C ALA A 48 0.50 3.11 3.71
N GLY A 49 -0.15 2.30 2.86
CA GLY A 49 -1.57 2.01 2.92
C GLY A 49 -1.99 1.36 4.23
N LEU A 50 -1.28 0.30 4.65
CA LEU A 50 -1.51 -0.38 5.93
C LEU A 50 -1.30 0.56 7.12
N ARG A 51 -0.25 1.38 7.10
CA ARG A 51 0.02 2.38 8.16
C ARG A 51 -1.11 3.39 8.29
N LEU A 52 -1.64 3.91 7.18
CA LEU A 52 -2.73 4.90 7.19
C LEU A 52 -4.05 4.29 7.69
N ILE A 53 -4.36 3.06 7.28
CA ILE A 53 -5.53 2.33 7.75
C ILE A 53 -5.40 2.02 9.26
N GLY A 54 -4.24 1.54 9.70
CA GLY A 54 -3.96 1.30 11.12
C GLY A 54 -4.08 2.58 11.97
N LEU A 55 -3.58 3.71 11.45
CA LEU A 55 -3.73 5.02 12.09
C LEU A 55 -5.20 5.41 12.24
N HIS A 56 -6.03 5.18 11.21
CA HIS A 56 -7.46 5.45 11.28
C HIS A 56 -8.13 4.65 12.40
N PHE A 57 -7.84 3.34 12.51
CA PHE A 57 -8.39 2.51 13.59
C PHE A 57 -7.89 2.94 14.97
N LYS A 58 -6.62 3.32 15.09
CA LYS A 58 -6.07 3.82 16.36
C LYS A 58 -6.75 5.12 16.81
N ILE A 59 -6.96 6.07 15.89
CA ILE A 59 -7.68 7.32 16.18
C ILE A 59 -9.12 7.01 16.60
N LYS A 60 -9.81 6.12 15.87
CA LYS A 60 -11.19 5.73 16.19
C LYS A 60 -11.30 5.08 17.58
N LYS A 61 -10.33 4.24 17.97
CA LYS A 61 -10.28 3.61 19.30
C LYS A 61 -10.14 4.65 20.41
N HIS A 62 -9.18 5.57 20.29
CA HIS A 62 -8.97 6.63 21.29
C HIS A 62 -10.13 7.61 21.40
N MET A 63 -10.89 7.84 20.32
CA MET A 63 -12.12 8.64 20.39
C MET A 63 -13.24 7.94 21.16
N ASN A 64 -13.35 6.62 21.05
CA ASN A 64 -14.37 5.83 21.76
C ASN A 64 -14.03 5.63 23.25
N GLU A 65 -12.74 5.57 23.64
CA GLU A 65 -12.32 5.47 25.05
C GLU A 65 -12.55 6.76 25.85
N LYS A 66 -12.67 7.91 25.18
CA LYS A 66 -12.92 9.22 25.83
C LYS A 66 -14.41 9.58 25.96
N LYS A 67 -15.32 8.72 25.50
CA LYS A 67 -16.77 8.95 25.50
C LYS A 67 -17.44 8.05 26.54
#